data_AF-A0A9X0R1G5-F1
#
_entry.id   AF-A0A9X0R1G5-F1
#
_cell.length_a   1.000
_cell.length_b   1.000
_cell.length_c   1.000
_cell.angle_alpha   90.00
_cell.angle_beta   90.00
_cell.angle_gamma   90.00
#
_symmetry.space_group_name_H-M   'P 1'
#
loop_
_entity.id
_entity.type
_entity.pdbx_description
1 polymer ?
#
loop_
_entity_poly.entity_id
_entity_poly.type
_entity_poly.pdbx_seq_one_letter_code
_entity_poly.pdbx_strand_id
1 'polypeptide(L)'
;MALAVALVVLARLLLNWNVAAYDFGTLPVLNGLLAAYGVPAAGFALAAVLFGRRRDDALVAVLEAGALAFLAALVLLEIRHALAGGSLDPDGDWSFREAALDVTGLALLATLARWLDQRLGGRQVLGWGWRLLLGLAAVLSLRLVLDNPAFSDGAVLLRFPVFNELALAYAVPALLAALAARALARPGGMAFDPLLTRGLAGYALVAAFAWVTLTVRHRFHPVELSLTLEETSAAELWAYSGAWLGFGAALLALGIRSGIAALRLAALAVIGLTIGKAFLVDMAELTGLWRVLSFLGLGLALIGLGWVYRRFVVVPVAEAPPRPV
;
A
#
# COMPACT_ATOMS: atom_id res chain seq x y z
N MET A 1 -36.32 7.55 16.16
CA MET A 1 -36.19 6.23 16.82
C MET A 1 -35.06 5.41 16.19
N ALA A 2 -35.18 4.89 14.96
CA ALA A 2 -34.15 4.03 14.35
C ALA A 2 -32.73 4.64 14.28
N LEU A 3 -32.60 5.92 13.92
CA LEU A 3 -31.31 6.64 13.89
C LEU A 3 -30.62 6.68 15.26
N ALA A 4 -31.39 6.97 16.31
CA ALA A 4 -30.87 7.03 17.67
C ALA A 4 -30.37 5.66 18.16
N VAL A 5 -31.10 4.59 17.83
CA VAL A 5 -30.66 3.22 18.13
C VAL A 5 -29.37 2.88 17.40
N ALA A 6 -29.26 3.20 16.11
CA ALA A 6 -28.05 2.96 15.32
C ALA A 6 -26.81 3.68 15.90
N LEU A 7 -26.96 4.95 16.28
CA LEU A 7 -25.88 5.74 16.88
C LEU A 7 -25.46 5.19 18.25
N VAL A 8 -26.42 4.79 19.10
CA VAL A 8 -26.12 4.21 20.42
C VAL A 8 -25.38 2.88 20.26
N VAL A 9 -25.79 2.02 19.32
CA VAL A 9 -25.13 0.74 19.06
C VAL A 9 -23.71 0.96 18.54
N LEU A 10 -23.51 1.91 17.62
CA LEU A 10 -22.18 2.27 17.11
C LEU A 10 -21.27 2.75 18.22
N ALA A 11 -21.72 3.74 18.99
CA ALA A 11 -20.93 4.29 20.09
C ALA A 11 -20.59 3.21 21.12
N ARG A 12 -21.58 2.39 21.50
CA ARG A 12 -21.38 1.40 22.56
C ARG A 12 -20.45 0.26 22.16
N LEU A 13 -20.49 -0.21 20.91
CA LEU A 13 -19.71 -1.37 20.48
C LEU A 13 -18.30 -1.00 19.98
N LEU A 14 -18.14 0.16 19.33
CA LEU A 14 -16.83 0.60 18.84
C LEU A 14 -15.98 1.27 19.93
N LEU A 15 -16.60 1.93 20.90
CA LEU A 15 -15.89 2.58 22.03
C LEU A 15 -15.82 1.68 23.27
N ASN A 16 -16.12 0.38 23.12
CA ASN A 16 -16.08 -0.55 24.25
C ASN A 16 -14.62 -0.83 24.64
N TRP A 17 -14.12 -0.11 25.64
CA TRP A 17 -12.75 -0.30 26.13
C TRP A 17 -12.53 -1.69 26.75
N ASN A 18 -13.59 -2.34 27.23
CA ASN A 18 -13.52 -3.67 27.84
C ASN A 18 -13.45 -4.81 26.82
N VAL A 19 -13.36 -4.53 25.51
CA VAL A 19 -13.29 -5.58 24.47
C VAL A 19 -12.17 -6.57 24.74
N ALA A 20 -11.01 -6.07 25.19
CA ALA A 20 -9.87 -6.91 25.53
C ALA A 20 -10.09 -7.84 26.74
N ALA A 21 -11.10 -7.58 27.58
CA ALA A 21 -11.40 -8.36 28.76
C ALA A 21 -12.40 -9.52 28.53
N TYR A 22 -13.01 -9.60 27.34
CA TYR A 22 -13.94 -10.68 27.02
C TYR A 22 -13.21 -11.88 26.42
N ASP A 23 -13.65 -13.08 26.81
CA ASP A 23 -13.24 -14.33 26.16
C ASP A 23 -14.09 -14.56 24.92
N PHE A 24 -13.47 -14.42 23.74
CA PHE A 24 -14.11 -14.70 22.46
C PHE A 24 -13.81 -16.12 21.95
N GLY A 25 -13.10 -16.95 22.73
CA GLY A 25 -12.60 -18.26 22.32
C GLY A 25 -11.26 -18.16 21.56
N THR A 26 -10.77 -19.29 21.07
CA THR A 26 -9.43 -19.40 20.44
C THR A 26 -9.48 -19.76 18.96
N LEU A 27 -10.67 -19.98 18.39
CA LEU A 27 -10.80 -20.25 16.97
C LEU A 27 -10.46 -19.00 16.16
N PRO A 28 -9.69 -19.10 15.06
CA PRO A 28 -9.15 -17.92 14.38
C PRO A 28 -10.16 -17.15 13.50
N VAL A 29 -11.35 -17.69 13.25
CA VAL A 29 -12.38 -17.05 12.39
C VAL A 29 -13.79 -17.29 12.92
N LEU A 30 -14.06 -18.48 13.43
CA LEU A 30 -15.37 -18.84 14.02
C LEU A 30 -15.33 -18.61 15.53
N ASN A 31 -15.15 -17.36 15.95
CA ASN A 31 -15.08 -16.96 17.34
C ASN A 31 -16.18 -15.94 17.69
N GLY A 32 -16.19 -15.48 18.94
CA GLY A 32 -17.18 -14.52 19.43
C GLY A 32 -17.08 -13.13 18.79
N LEU A 33 -15.96 -12.76 18.17
CA LEU A 33 -15.81 -11.48 17.45
C LEU A 33 -16.67 -11.45 16.19
N LEU A 34 -16.74 -12.56 15.45
CA LEU A 34 -17.62 -12.69 14.29
C LEU A 34 -19.09 -12.44 14.69
N ALA A 35 -19.51 -12.93 15.85
CA ALA A 35 -20.84 -12.64 16.38
C ALA A 35 -20.96 -11.18 16.87
N ALA A 36 -19.97 -10.67 17.60
CA ALA A 36 -20.00 -9.35 18.24
C ALA A 36 -19.91 -8.18 17.25
N TYR A 37 -19.18 -8.34 16.14
CA TYR A 37 -18.93 -7.29 15.15
C TYR A 37 -19.48 -7.65 13.76
N GLY A 38 -19.43 -8.92 13.36
CA GLY A 38 -19.95 -9.37 12.06
C GLY A 38 -21.47 -9.33 11.96
N VAL A 39 -22.20 -9.74 13.02
CA VAL A 39 -23.68 -9.66 13.03
C VAL A 39 -24.15 -8.20 12.99
N PRO A 40 -23.61 -7.26 13.79
CA PRO A 40 -23.91 -5.84 13.62
C PRO A 40 -23.55 -5.29 12.24
N ALA A 41 -22.40 -5.64 11.67
CA ALA A 41 -22.02 -5.19 10.33
C ALA A 41 -23.06 -5.63 9.28
N ALA A 42 -23.44 -6.91 9.30
CA ALA A 42 -24.45 -7.46 8.39
C ALA A 42 -25.84 -6.86 8.64
N GLY A 43 -26.22 -6.66 9.90
CA GLY A 43 -27.49 -6.05 10.29
C GLY A 43 -27.59 -4.60 9.82
N PHE A 44 -26.53 -3.80 9.98
CA PHE A 44 -26.45 -2.42 9.50
C PHE A 44 -26.48 -2.36 7.97
N ALA A 45 -25.73 -3.24 7.28
CA ALA A 45 -25.74 -3.31 5.83
C ALA A 45 -27.13 -3.69 5.28
N LEU A 46 -27.77 -4.71 5.88
CA LEU A 46 -29.12 -5.14 5.49
C LEU A 46 -30.16 -4.06 5.76
N ALA A 47 -30.06 -3.38 6.91
CA ALA A 47 -30.92 -2.24 7.22
C ALA A 47 -30.71 -1.10 6.20
N ALA A 48 -29.47 -0.77 5.86
CA ALA A 48 -29.17 0.25 4.85
C ALA A 48 -29.83 -0.08 3.50
N VAL A 49 -29.78 -1.35 3.07
CA VAL A 49 -30.45 -1.82 1.85
C VAL A 49 -31.97 -1.72 1.96
N LEU A 50 -32.57 -2.13 3.08
CA LEU A 50 -34.02 -2.11 3.27
C LEU A 50 -34.59 -0.68 3.35
N PHE A 51 -33.94 0.21 4.10
CA PHE A 51 -34.35 1.60 4.23
C PHE A 51 -34.04 2.41 2.97
N GLY A 52 -32.93 2.14 2.30
CA GLY A 52 -32.54 2.77 1.03
C GLY A 52 -33.53 2.52 -0.12
N ARG A 53 -34.29 1.41 -0.08
CA ARG A 53 -35.39 1.18 -1.04
C ARG A 53 -36.54 2.18 -0.91
N ARG A 54 -36.70 2.81 0.25
CA ARG A 54 -37.78 3.78 0.51
C ARG A 54 -37.28 5.22 0.33
N ARG A 55 -36.16 5.55 0.95
CA ARG A 55 -35.57 6.90 0.91
C ARG A 55 -34.08 6.83 1.21
N ASP A 56 -33.29 7.61 0.48
CA ASP A 56 -31.87 7.77 0.74
C ASP A 56 -31.66 9.01 1.62
N ASP A 57 -31.62 8.80 2.94
CA ASP A 57 -31.58 9.86 3.96
C ASP A 57 -30.46 9.63 4.99
N ALA A 58 -30.40 10.50 6.01
CA ALA A 58 -29.39 10.43 7.05
C ALA A 58 -29.36 9.10 7.81
N LEU A 59 -30.49 8.38 7.88
CA LEU A 59 -30.53 7.05 8.50
C LEU A 59 -29.73 6.05 7.68
N VAL A 60 -29.96 6.01 6.36
CA VAL A 60 -29.21 5.13 5.46
C VAL A 60 -27.72 5.45 5.52
N ALA A 61 -27.36 6.73 5.54
CA ALA A 61 -25.98 7.17 5.69
C ALA A 61 -25.31 6.64 6.98
N VAL A 62 -25.97 6.76 8.13
CA VAL A 62 -25.45 6.23 9.41
C VAL A 62 -25.37 4.70 9.40
N LEU A 63 -26.32 4.03 8.77
CA LEU A 63 -26.31 2.56 8.65
C LEU A 63 -25.15 2.07 7.78
N GLU A 64 -24.87 2.73 6.65
CA GLU A 64 -23.70 2.41 5.82
C GLU A 64 -22.38 2.67 6.53
N ALA A 65 -22.26 3.83 7.20
CA ALA A 65 -21.08 4.18 7.96
C ALA A 65 -20.82 3.16 9.07
N GLY A 66 -21.88 2.73 9.75
CA GLY A 66 -21.80 1.73 10.80
C GLY A 66 -21.44 0.35 10.27
N ALA A 67 -22.01 -0.08 9.14
CA ALA A 67 -21.64 -1.33 8.50
C ALA A 67 -20.13 -1.35 8.14
N LEU A 68 -19.62 -0.26 7.56
CA LEU A 68 -18.22 -0.15 7.19
C LEU A 68 -17.30 -0.11 8.41
N ALA A 69 -17.69 0.63 9.45
CA ALA A 69 -16.92 0.73 10.70
C ALA A 69 -16.85 -0.61 11.44
N PHE A 70 -17.97 -1.32 11.57
CA PHE A 70 -17.98 -2.66 12.18
C PHE A 70 -17.18 -3.68 11.36
N LEU A 71 -17.25 -3.61 10.04
CA LEU A 71 -16.46 -4.50 9.17
C LEU A 71 -14.96 -4.22 9.30
N ALA A 72 -14.55 -2.95 9.36
CA ALA A 72 -13.16 -2.58 9.58
C ALA A 72 -12.66 -3.02 10.97
N ALA A 73 -13.45 -2.78 12.01
CA ALA A 73 -13.12 -3.22 13.37
C ALA A 73 -13.03 -4.75 13.46
N LEU A 74 -13.97 -5.48 12.84
CA LEU A 74 -13.93 -6.94 12.76
C LEU A 74 -12.63 -7.42 12.12
N VAL A 75 -12.25 -6.87 10.97
CA VAL A 75 -11.01 -7.28 10.28
C VAL A 75 -9.78 -7.07 11.15
N LEU A 76 -9.62 -5.90 11.77
CA LEU A 76 -8.46 -5.61 12.61
C LEU A 76 -8.43 -6.47 13.88
N LEU A 77 -9.58 -6.62 14.56
CA LEU A 77 -9.68 -7.44 15.77
C LEU A 77 -9.49 -8.93 15.49
N GLU A 78 -9.99 -9.44 14.36
CA GLU A 78 -9.78 -10.84 13.97
C GLU A 78 -8.32 -11.11 13.62
N ILE A 79 -7.63 -10.16 12.97
CA ILE A 79 -6.19 -10.29 12.71
C ILE A 79 -5.42 -10.37 14.03
N ARG A 80 -5.70 -9.45 14.97
CA ARG A 80 -5.10 -9.47 16.32
C ARG A 80 -5.38 -10.78 17.03
N HIS A 81 -6.65 -11.17 17.11
CA HIS A 81 -7.12 -12.37 17.80
C HIS A 81 -6.46 -13.63 17.23
N ALA A 82 -6.44 -13.78 15.90
CA ALA A 82 -5.85 -14.94 15.24
C ALA A 82 -4.34 -15.04 15.46
N LEU A 83 -3.62 -13.91 15.46
CA LEU A 83 -2.17 -13.90 15.64
C LEU A 83 -1.74 -13.99 17.10
N ALA A 84 -2.51 -13.43 18.02
CA ALA A 84 -2.23 -13.44 19.46
C ALA A 84 -2.87 -14.65 20.19
N GLY A 85 -3.28 -15.69 19.44
CA GLY A 85 -3.80 -16.94 20.02
C GLY A 85 -5.12 -16.78 20.79
N GLY A 86 -5.92 -15.79 20.43
CA GLY A 86 -7.18 -15.44 21.05
C GLY A 86 -7.14 -14.24 21.99
N SER A 87 -5.95 -13.71 22.27
CA SER A 87 -5.79 -12.51 23.10
C SER A 87 -6.09 -11.23 22.29
N LEU A 88 -6.70 -10.26 22.96
CA LEU A 88 -6.90 -8.90 22.46
C LEU A 88 -6.19 -7.86 23.34
N ASP A 89 -5.19 -8.31 24.12
CA ASP A 89 -4.41 -7.45 25.01
C ASP A 89 -3.76 -6.31 24.21
N PRO A 90 -4.07 -5.03 24.52
CA PRO A 90 -3.46 -3.88 23.88
C PRO A 90 -1.95 -3.79 24.10
N ASP A 91 -1.45 -4.34 25.21
CA ASP A 91 -0.04 -4.27 25.61
C ASP A 91 0.80 -5.43 25.05
N GLY A 92 0.17 -6.40 24.38
CA GLY A 92 0.88 -7.53 23.78
C GLY A 92 1.69 -7.15 22.54
N ASP A 93 2.71 -7.95 22.21
CA ASP A 93 3.62 -7.67 21.10
C ASP A 93 2.88 -7.48 19.76
N TRP A 94 3.20 -6.39 19.07
CA TRP A 94 2.72 -6.11 17.71
C TRP A 94 3.74 -6.60 16.71
N SER A 95 3.38 -7.62 15.94
CA SER A 95 4.30 -8.22 14.98
C SER A 95 4.26 -7.53 13.61
N PHE A 96 5.35 -7.61 12.85
CA PHE A 96 5.37 -7.19 11.44
C PHE A 96 4.26 -7.86 10.60
N ARG A 97 3.97 -9.14 10.88
CA ARG A 97 2.93 -9.91 10.17
C ARG A 97 1.54 -9.34 10.44
N GLU A 98 1.28 -8.90 11.67
CA GLU A 98 0.02 -8.23 12.06
C GLU A 98 -0.15 -6.93 11.26
N ALA A 99 0.85 -6.05 11.28
CA ALA A 99 0.82 -4.81 10.52
C ALA A 99 0.65 -5.05 9.00
N ALA A 100 1.27 -6.10 8.45
CA ALA A 100 1.14 -6.48 7.05
C ALA A 100 -0.30 -6.87 6.67
N LEU A 101 -0.95 -7.66 7.54
CA LEU A 101 -2.34 -8.07 7.38
C LEU A 101 -3.30 -6.89 7.56
N ASP A 102 -3.08 -6.02 8.55
CA ASP A 102 -3.93 -4.85 8.81
C ASP A 102 -3.93 -3.87 7.64
N VAL A 103 -2.73 -3.49 7.17
CA VAL A 103 -2.59 -2.58 6.02
C VAL A 103 -3.26 -3.17 4.78
N THR A 104 -3.05 -4.47 4.53
CA THR A 104 -3.66 -5.15 3.38
C THR A 104 -5.17 -5.28 3.51
N GLY A 105 -5.66 -5.68 4.69
CA GLY A 105 -7.07 -5.84 5.00
C GLY A 105 -7.83 -4.53 4.82
N LEU A 106 -7.30 -3.43 5.36
CA LEU A 106 -7.87 -2.10 5.17
C LEU A 106 -7.82 -1.63 3.71
N ALA A 107 -6.72 -1.88 2.98
CA ALA A 107 -6.62 -1.54 1.56
C ALA A 107 -7.63 -2.33 0.70
N LEU A 108 -7.88 -3.60 1.03
CA LEU A 108 -8.90 -4.42 0.39
C LEU A 108 -10.31 -3.91 0.71
N LEU A 109 -10.60 -3.62 1.99
CA LEU A 109 -11.88 -3.03 2.40
C LEU A 109 -12.13 -1.67 1.74
N ALA A 110 -11.11 -0.81 1.64
CA ALA A 110 -11.22 0.45 0.92
C ALA A 110 -11.52 0.24 -0.57
N THR A 111 -10.87 -0.75 -1.19
CA THR A 111 -11.11 -1.10 -2.60
C THR A 111 -12.55 -1.60 -2.79
N LEU A 112 -13.05 -2.44 -1.87
CA LEU A 112 -14.43 -2.92 -1.87
C LEU A 112 -15.44 -1.77 -1.66
N ALA A 113 -15.21 -0.91 -0.68
CA ALA A 113 -16.06 0.25 -0.38
C ALA A 113 -16.14 1.20 -1.58
N ARG A 114 -15.02 1.43 -2.27
CA ARG A 114 -15.00 2.20 -3.53
C ARG A 114 -15.75 1.50 -4.65
N TRP A 115 -15.60 0.19 -4.80
CA TRP A 115 -16.34 -0.56 -5.81
C TRP A 115 -17.86 -0.49 -5.57
N LEU A 116 -18.29 -0.60 -4.31
CA LEU A 116 -19.68 -0.41 -3.90
C LEU A 116 -20.17 1.02 -4.15
N ASP A 117 -19.36 2.04 -3.82
CA ASP A 117 -19.65 3.45 -4.10
C ASP A 117 -19.99 3.66 -5.58
N GLN A 118 -19.16 3.13 -6.49
CA GLN A 118 -19.39 3.22 -7.93
C GLN A 118 -20.63 2.44 -8.40
N ARG A 119 -20.87 1.27 -7.83
CA ARG A 119 -22.03 0.41 -8.18
C ARG A 119 -23.35 1.01 -7.70
N LEU A 120 -23.34 1.72 -6.57
CA LEU A 120 -24.52 2.29 -5.92
C LEU A 120 -24.74 3.76 -6.29
N GLY A 121 -24.05 4.27 -7.31
CA GLY A 121 -24.32 5.60 -7.87
C GLY A 121 -23.64 6.77 -7.15
N GLY A 122 -22.57 6.53 -6.38
CA GLY A 122 -21.78 7.59 -5.75
C GLY A 122 -22.32 8.03 -4.38
N ARG A 123 -22.43 7.09 -3.44
CA ARG A 123 -22.93 7.38 -2.09
C ARG A 123 -21.89 8.13 -1.28
N GLN A 124 -22.27 9.29 -0.73
CA GLN A 124 -21.33 10.15 0.02
C GLN A 124 -20.58 9.41 1.13
N VAL A 125 -21.28 8.55 1.88
CA VAL A 125 -20.68 7.80 3.00
C VAL A 125 -19.65 6.79 2.51
N LEU A 126 -19.95 6.01 1.47
CA LEU A 126 -18.99 5.07 0.90
C LEU A 126 -17.80 5.83 0.29
N GLY A 127 -18.06 6.96 -0.35
CA GLY A 127 -17.05 7.88 -0.88
C GLY A 127 -16.06 8.36 0.18
N TRP A 128 -16.53 8.82 1.35
CA TRP A 128 -15.65 9.17 2.47
C TRP A 128 -15.04 7.94 3.14
N GLY A 129 -15.82 6.86 3.26
CA GLY A 129 -15.44 5.62 3.92
C GLY A 129 -14.19 4.99 3.31
N TRP A 130 -14.13 4.82 1.99
CA TRP A 130 -12.92 4.26 1.37
C TRP A 130 -11.69 5.19 1.51
N ARG A 131 -11.87 6.52 1.52
CA ARG A 131 -10.77 7.48 1.75
C ARG A 131 -10.23 7.39 3.17
N LEU A 132 -11.12 7.29 4.16
CA LEU A 132 -10.75 7.11 5.57
C LEU A 132 -10.03 5.78 5.79
N LEU A 133 -10.51 4.68 5.19
CA LEU A 133 -9.85 3.39 5.26
C LEU A 133 -8.46 3.40 4.63
N LEU A 134 -8.27 4.07 3.48
CA LEU A 134 -6.93 4.26 2.90
C LEU A 134 -6.04 5.14 3.78
N GLY A 135 -6.60 6.19 4.38
CA GLY A 135 -5.88 7.04 5.33
C GLY A 135 -5.39 6.23 6.54
N LEU A 136 -6.26 5.38 7.09
CA LEU A 136 -5.89 4.49 8.20
C LEU A 136 -4.84 3.46 7.76
N ALA A 137 -5.00 2.83 6.59
CA ALA A 137 -4.01 1.91 6.04
C ALA A 137 -2.64 2.60 5.83
N ALA A 138 -2.63 3.85 5.37
CA ALA A 138 -1.42 4.65 5.21
C ALA A 138 -0.77 4.99 6.56
N VAL A 139 -1.57 5.32 7.59
CA VAL A 139 -1.04 5.53 8.95
C VAL A 139 -0.44 4.23 9.50
N LEU A 140 -1.15 3.11 9.39
CA LEU A 140 -0.64 1.81 9.83
C LEU A 140 0.57 1.34 9.02
N SER A 141 0.74 1.79 7.77
CA SER A 141 1.95 1.49 7.00
C SER A 141 3.23 2.05 7.62
N LEU A 142 3.15 3.05 8.50
CA LEU A 142 4.29 3.51 9.30
C LEU A 142 4.83 2.40 10.20
N ARG A 143 3.96 1.52 10.71
CA ARG A 143 4.36 0.34 11.50
C ARG A 143 5.21 -0.63 10.68
N LEU A 144 4.93 -0.80 9.39
CA LEU A 144 5.75 -1.66 8.52
C LEU A 144 7.21 -1.17 8.44
N VAL A 145 7.43 0.13 8.61
CA VAL A 145 8.76 0.75 8.64
C VAL A 145 9.42 0.58 10.01
N LEU A 146 8.65 0.83 11.09
CA LEU A 146 9.16 0.73 12.47
C LEU A 146 9.50 -0.71 12.86
N ASP A 147 8.61 -1.65 12.55
CA ASP A 147 8.71 -3.06 12.92
C ASP A 147 9.27 -3.90 11.75
N ASN A 148 10.07 -3.27 10.88
CA ASN A 148 10.57 -3.94 9.68
C ASN A 148 11.57 -5.05 10.06
N PRO A 149 11.46 -6.28 9.52
CA PRO A 149 12.40 -7.38 9.76
C PRO A 149 13.86 -7.07 9.42
N ALA A 150 14.12 -6.06 8.59
CA ALA A 150 15.49 -5.61 8.29
C ALA A 150 16.15 -4.83 9.45
N PHE A 151 15.34 -4.29 10.37
CA PHE A 151 15.80 -3.49 11.52
C PHE A 151 15.39 -4.08 12.88
N SER A 152 14.51 -5.09 12.87
CA SER A 152 14.02 -5.78 14.07
C SER A 152 14.48 -7.23 14.03
N ASP A 153 14.98 -7.71 15.17
CA ASP A 153 15.51 -9.07 15.29
C ASP A 153 14.38 -10.09 15.54
N GLY A 154 14.52 -11.31 15.01
CA GLY A 154 13.65 -12.44 15.34
C GLY A 154 12.35 -12.54 14.53
N ALA A 155 12.19 -11.75 13.48
CA ALA A 155 11.05 -11.84 12.58
C ALA A 155 11.18 -13.04 11.64
N VAL A 156 10.53 -14.16 11.99
CA VAL A 156 10.51 -15.37 11.14
C VAL A 156 9.47 -15.22 10.03
N LEU A 157 9.98 -15.00 8.81
CA LEU A 157 9.18 -14.89 7.58
C LEU A 157 9.03 -16.25 6.89
N LEU A 158 8.02 -16.36 6.02
CA LEU A 158 7.86 -17.50 5.13
C LEU A 158 9.05 -17.58 4.16
N ARG A 159 9.66 -18.77 4.06
CA ARG A 159 10.84 -19.02 3.22
C ARG A 159 10.62 -18.84 1.71
N PHE A 160 9.36 -18.68 1.26
CA PHE A 160 9.07 -18.42 -0.14
C PHE A 160 9.66 -17.06 -0.54
N PRO A 161 10.42 -16.99 -1.64
CA PRO A 161 11.20 -15.79 -1.96
C PRO A 161 10.32 -14.59 -2.35
N VAL A 162 9.16 -14.84 -2.96
CA VAL A 162 8.28 -13.78 -3.53
C VAL A 162 6.91 -13.75 -2.86
N PHE A 163 6.39 -14.89 -2.40
CA PHE A 163 5.08 -14.99 -1.77
C PHE A 163 5.23 -15.19 -0.26
N ASN A 164 5.62 -14.11 0.42
CA ASN A 164 5.81 -14.06 1.86
C ASN A 164 5.13 -12.80 2.44
N GLU A 165 5.33 -12.56 3.72
CA GLU A 165 4.77 -11.43 4.45
C GLU A 165 5.24 -10.09 3.90
N LEU A 166 6.41 -10.01 3.23
CA LEU A 166 6.85 -8.78 2.56
C LEU A 166 5.97 -8.45 1.36
N ALA A 167 5.55 -9.47 0.60
CA ALA A 167 4.63 -9.27 -0.52
C ALA A 167 3.24 -8.82 -0.02
N LEU A 168 2.80 -9.40 1.09
CA LEU A 168 1.59 -8.96 1.75
C LEU A 168 1.72 -7.52 2.26
N ALA A 169 2.78 -7.19 2.98
CA ALA A 169 3.01 -5.87 3.56
C ALA A 169 3.14 -4.75 2.52
N TYR A 170 3.82 -5.03 1.40
CA TYR A 170 4.25 -3.98 0.48
C TYR A 170 3.68 -4.15 -0.93
N ALA A 171 3.78 -5.34 -1.53
CA ALA A 171 3.40 -5.55 -2.93
C ALA A 171 1.88 -5.45 -3.15
N VAL A 172 1.09 -6.08 -2.29
CA VAL A 172 -0.39 -6.07 -2.40
C VAL A 172 -0.94 -4.65 -2.18
N PRO A 173 -0.60 -3.94 -1.08
CA PRO A 173 -1.01 -2.54 -0.91
C PRO A 173 -0.52 -1.61 -2.02
N ALA A 174 0.70 -1.81 -2.53
CA ALA A 174 1.21 -1.02 -3.65
C ALA A 174 0.36 -1.22 -4.92
N LEU A 175 0.01 -2.46 -5.24
CA LEU A 175 -0.86 -2.77 -6.37
C LEU A 175 -2.25 -2.16 -6.20
N LEU A 176 -2.87 -2.31 -5.04
CA LEU A 176 -4.19 -1.74 -4.75
C LEU A 176 -4.16 -0.21 -4.85
N ALA A 177 -3.13 0.45 -4.30
CA ALA A 177 -2.95 1.89 -4.39
C ALA A 177 -2.72 2.35 -5.84
N ALA A 178 -1.92 1.63 -6.64
CA ALA A 178 -1.71 1.92 -8.06
C ALA A 178 -3.01 1.80 -8.87
N LEU A 179 -3.80 0.74 -8.63
CA LEU A 179 -5.11 0.55 -9.26
C LEU A 179 -6.09 1.65 -8.86
N ALA A 180 -6.11 2.03 -7.58
CA ALA A 180 -6.93 3.12 -7.07
C ALA A 180 -6.55 4.48 -7.68
N ALA A 181 -5.26 4.78 -7.78
CA ALA A 181 -4.74 5.99 -8.42
C ALA A 181 -5.11 6.04 -9.91
N ARG A 182 -4.90 4.93 -10.65
CA ARG A 182 -5.27 4.83 -12.07
C ARG A 182 -6.78 4.99 -12.27
N ALA A 183 -7.60 4.46 -11.36
CA ALA A 183 -9.04 4.61 -11.43
C ALA A 183 -9.50 6.05 -11.13
N LEU A 184 -8.81 6.80 -10.25
CA LEU A 184 -9.10 8.22 -9.99
C LEU A 184 -8.66 9.13 -11.15
N ALA A 185 -7.57 8.77 -11.83
CA ALA A 185 -7.03 9.55 -12.94
C ALA A 185 -7.88 9.50 -14.22
N ARG A 186 -8.96 8.69 -14.27
CA ARG A 186 -9.85 8.62 -15.44
C ARG A 186 -10.78 9.84 -15.48
N PRO A 187 -10.87 10.56 -16.63
CA PRO A 187 -11.82 11.66 -16.80
C PRO A 187 -13.27 11.16 -16.60
N GLY A 188 -14.05 11.83 -15.74
CA GLY A 188 -15.48 11.55 -15.53
C GLY A 188 -15.88 10.92 -14.18
N GLY A 189 -14.94 10.68 -13.26
CA GLY A 189 -15.26 10.26 -11.89
C GLY A 189 -15.76 11.44 -11.02
N MET A 190 -16.70 11.18 -10.11
CA MET A 190 -17.15 12.14 -9.09
C MET A 190 -15.94 12.58 -8.25
N ALA A 191 -15.51 13.83 -8.45
CA ALA A 191 -14.35 14.50 -7.84
C ALA A 191 -12.98 13.84 -8.11
N PHE A 192 -12.35 14.25 -9.21
CA PHE A 192 -10.90 14.13 -9.36
C PHE A 192 -10.22 14.87 -8.21
N ASP A 193 -9.58 14.14 -7.30
CA ASP A 193 -8.71 14.69 -6.26
C ASP A 193 -7.25 14.48 -6.68
N PRO A 194 -6.56 15.55 -7.15
CA PRO A 194 -5.18 15.46 -7.60
C PRO A 194 -4.23 15.09 -6.47
N LEU A 195 -4.50 15.52 -5.24
CA LEU A 195 -3.63 15.28 -4.09
C LEU A 195 -3.68 13.81 -3.70
N LEU A 196 -4.89 13.26 -3.55
CA LEU A 196 -5.08 11.84 -3.23
C LEU A 196 -4.51 10.93 -4.33
N THR A 197 -4.72 11.28 -5.60
CA THR A 197 -4.19 10.50 -6.74
C THR A 197 -2.66 10.46 -6.73
N ARG A 198 -2.02 11.61 -6.49
CA ARG A 198 -0.55 11.71 -6.36
C ARG A 198 -0.04 10.97 -5.12
N GLY A 199 -0.73 11.10 -3.98
CA GLY A 199 -0.40 10.40 -2.74
C GLY A 199 -0.43 8.88 -2.91
N LEU A 200 -1.49 8.34 -3.52
CA LEU A 200 -1.60 6.90 -3.80
C LEU A 200 -0.56 6.42 -4.81
N ALA A 201 -0.29 7.19 -5.86
CA ALA A 201 0.76 6.86 -6.82
C ALA A 201 2.16 6.88 -6.17
N GLY A 202 2.42 7.84 -5.30
CA GLY A 202 3.67 7.95 -4.53
C GLY A 202 3.83 6.79 -3.55
N TYR A 203 2.78 6.48 -2.76
CA TYR A 203 2.75 5.33 -1.87
C TYR A 203 3.00 4.02 -2.64
N ALA A 204 2.30 3.81 -3.76
CA ALA A 204 2.48 2.62 -4.58
C ALA A 204 3.92 2.46 -5.09
N LEU A 205 4.55 3.56 -5.51
CA LEU A 205 5.95 3.53 -5.97
C LEU A 205 6.91 3.18 -4.82
N VAL A 206 6.77 3.85 -3.67
CA VAL A 206 7.65 3.64 -2.50
C VAL A 206 7.47 2.22 -1.94
N ALA A 207 6.23 1.77 -1.75
CA ALA A 207 5.93 0.42 -1.26
C ALA A 207 6.41 -0.66 -2.25
N ALA A 208 6.22 -0.48 -3.56
CA ALA A 208 6.75 -1.43 -4.55
C ALA A 208 8.28 -1.47 -4.56
N PHE A 209 8.94 -0.31 -4.42
CA PHE A 209 10.40 -0.24 -4.34
C PHE A 209 10.94 -0.87 -3.05
N ALA A 210 10.28 -0.64 -1.92
CA ALA A 210 10.58 -1.29 -0.64
C ALA A 210 10.43 -2.81 -0.76
N TRP A 211 9.35 -3.29 -1.39
CA TRP A 211 9.14 -4.72 -1.64
C TRP A 211 10.28 -5.34 -2.46
N VAL A 212 10.67 -4.73 -3.58
CA VAL A 212 11.77 -5.23 -4.42
C VAL A 212 13.07 -5.29 -3.61
N THR A 213 13.36 -4.25 -2.83
CA THR A 213 14.56 -4.18 -2.00
C THR A 213 14.56 -5.25 -0.91
N LEU A 214 13.50 -5.38 -0.13
CA LEU A 214 13.41 -6.37 0.94
C LEU A 214 13.35 -7.81 0.40
N THR A 215 12.79 -8.02 -0.80
CA THR A 215 12.79 -9.31 -1.48
C THR A 215 14.21 -9.76 -1.84
N VAL A 216 15.07 -8.83 -2.29
CA VAL A 216 16.49 -9.13 -2.49
C VAL A 216 17.14 -9.54 -1.18
N ARG A 217 16.96 -8.75 -0.10
CA ARG A 217 17.50 -9.09 1.23
C ARG A 217 17.07 -10.50 1.67
N HIS A 218 15.77 -10.77 1.64
CA HIS A 218 15.19 -12.06 2.00
C HIS A 218 15.71 -13.23 1.18
N ARG A 219 16.05 -13.00 -0.09
CA ARG A 219 16.58 -14.06 -0.96
C ARG A 219 17.97 -14.53 -0.51
N PHE A 220 18.81 -13.62 -0.01
CA PHE A 220 20.14 -13.92 0.52
C PHE A 220 20.07 -14.38 1.97
N HIS A 221 19.13 -13.83 2.75
CA HIS A 221 18.95 -14.12 4.17
C HIS A 221 17.54 -14.65 4.45
N PRO A 222 17.24 -15.92 4.16
CA PRO A 222 15.87 -16.46 4.21
C PRO A 222 15.36 -16.79 5.62
N VAL A 223 16.18 -16.61 6.66
CA VAL A 223 15.84 -16.94 8.06
C VAL A 223 15.80 -15.68 8.91
N GLU A 224 16.82 -14.82 8.81
CA GLU A 224 16.95 -13.58 9.59
C GLU A 224 17.26 -12.42 8.63
N LEU A 225 16.40 -11.39 8.58
CA LEU A 225 16.58 -10.28 7.64
C LEU A 225 17.48 -9.16 8.16
N SER A 226 17.74 -9.19 9.48
CA SER A 226 18.35 -8.10 10.23
C SER A 226 19.68 -7.64 9.62
N LEU A 227 19.80 -6.33 9.41
CA LEU A 227 21.01 -5.69 8.88
C LEU A 227 22.14 -5.60 9.92
N THR A 228 21.82 -5.74 11.21
CA THR A 228 22.79 -5.71 12.30
C THR A 228 23.43 -7.08 12.55
N LEU A 229 22.71 -8.16 12.25
CA LEU A 229 23.16 -9.53 12.50
C LEU A 229 23.88 -10.16 11.31
N GLU A 230 23.48 -9.82 10.08
CA GLU A 230 23.97 -10.46 8.87
C GLU A 230 24.67 -9.47 7.93
N GLU A 231 25.93 -9.76 7.59
CA GLU A 231 26.71 -8.92 6.68
C GLU A 231 26.19 -8.99 5.23
N THR A 232 26.22 -7.84 4.56
CA THR A 232 25.80 -7.75 3.15
C THR A 232 26.92 -8.24 2.23
N SER A 233 26.69 -9.35 1.53
CA SER A 233 27.68 -9.90 0.60
C SER A 233 27.81 -9.06 -0.69
N ALA A 234 28.95 -9.16 -1.38
CA ALA A 234 29.14 -8.51 -2.68
C ALA A 234 28.08 -8.95 -3.72
N ALA A 235 27.73 -10.24 -3.72
CA ALA A 235 26.68 -10.76 -4.60
C ALA A 235 25.30 -10.13 -4.31
N GLU A 236 25.01 -9.87 -3.03
CA GLU A 236 23.79 -9.19 -2.60
C GLU A 236 23.77 -7.72 -3.05
N LEU A 237 24.90 -7.01 -2.92
CA LEU A 237 25.05 -5.63 -3.43
C LEU A 237 24.76 -5.55 -4.93
N TRP A 238 25.24 -6.51 -5.71
CA TRP A 238 25.02 -6.55 -7.16
C TRP A 238 23.56 -6.90 -7.48
N ALA A 239 22.95 -7.81 -6.71
CA ALA A 239 21.55 -8.16 -6.85
C ALA A 239 20.62 -6.96 -6.59
N TYR A 240 20.91 -6.11 -5.61
CA TYR A 240 20.17 -4.86 -5.41
C TYR A 240 20.20 -3.97 -6.65
N SER A 241 21.39 -3.76 -7.24
CA SER A 241 21.52 -2.93 -8.45
C SER A 241 20.75 -3.53 -9.62
N GLY A 242 20.86 -4.85 -9.84
CA GLY A 242 20.13 -5.54 -10.89
C GLY A 242 18.61 -5.46 -10.70
N ALA A 243 18.12 -5.66 -9.47
CA ALA A 243 16.71 -5.60 -9.14
C ALA A 243 16.12 -4.19 -9.31
N TRP A 244 16.82 -3.15 -8.87
CA TRP A 244 16.40 -1.76 -9.04
C TRP A 244 16.39 -1.34 -10.52
N LEU A 245 17.40 -1.77 -11.29
CA LEU A 245 17.43 -1.54 -12.74
C LEU A 245 16.25 -2.23 -13.42
N GLY A 246 15.98 -3.49 -13.07
CA GLY A 246 14.85 -4.27 -13.61
C GLY A 246 13.50 -3.62 -13.27
N PHE A 247 13.33 -3.18 -12.02
CA PHE A 247 12.14 -2.44 -11.58
C PHE A 247 11.97 -1.12 -12.34
N GLY A 248 13.03 -0.32 -12.46
CA GLY A 248 13.03 0.91 -13.25
C GLY A 248 12.70 0.68 -14.72
N ALA A 249 13.27 -0.35 -15.35
CA ALA A 249 12.96 -0.73 -16.73
C ALA A 249 11.49 -1.15 -16.90
N ALA A 250 10.94 -1.92 -15.95
CA ALA A 250 9.53 -2.29 -15.96
C ALA A 250 8.61 -1.08 -15.83
N LEU A 251 8.92 -0.13 -14.93
CA LEU A 251 8.20 1.13 -14.80
C LEU A 251 8.27 1.96 -16.08
N LEU A 252 9.43 2.02 -16.74
CA LEU A 252 9.61 2.74 -18.00
C LEU A 252 8.76 2.11 -19.10
N ALA A 253 8.80 0.79 -19.25
CA ALA A 253 7.99 0.06 -20.22
C ALA A 253 6.49 0.26 -19.97
N LEU A 254 6.04 0.21 -18.72
CA LEU A 254 4.65 0.51 -18.33
C LEU A 254 4.27 1.96 -18.61
N GLY A 255 5.17 2.92 -18.34
CA GLY A 255 4.96 4.34 -18.58
C GLY A 255 4.92 4.71 -20.07
N ILE A 256 5.66 3.99 -20.92
CA ILE A 256 5.59 4.11 -22.37
C ILE A 256 4.28 3.48 -22.88
N ARG A 257 3.97 2.23 -22.49
CA ARG A 257 2.75 1.53 -22.94
C ARG A 257 1.45 2.21 -22.49
N SER A 258 1.44 2.78 -21.29
CA SER A 258 0.25 3.43 -20.74
C SER A 258 0.19 4.93 -21.07
N GLY A 259 1.22 5.51 -21.68
CA GLY A 259 1.32 6.95 -21.95
C GLY A 259 1.53 7.84 -20.71
N ILE A 260 1.66 7.27 -19.50
CA ILE A 260 1.71 8.04 -18.24
C ILE A 260 3.12 8.62 -18.02
N ALA A 261 3.25 9.94 -18.10
CA ALA A 261 4.53 10.63 -17.90
C ALA A 261 5.13 10.42 -16.50
N ALA A 262 4.29 10.39 -15.46
CA ALA A 262 4.73 10.19 -14.08
C ALA A 262 5.45 8.84 -13.88
N LEU A 263 5.01 7.76 -14.54
CA LEU A 263 5.69 6.46 -14.48
C LEU A 263 7.06 6.50 -15.15
N ARG A 264 7.20 7.25 -16.25
CA ARG A 264 8.49 7.42 -16.93
C ARG A 264 9.45 8.24 -16.08
N LEU A 265 8.97 9.31 -15.43
CA LEU A 265 9.76 10.09 -14.48
C LEU A 265 10.21 9.24 -13.28
N ALA A 266 9.30 8.46 -12.69
CA ALA A 266 9.62 7.53 -11.62
C ALA A 266 10.66 6.49 -12.04
N ALA A 267 10.52 5.93 -13.25
CA ALA A 267 11.49 5.00 -13.82
C ALA A 267 12.88 5.62 -13.98
N LEU A 268 12.96 6.85 -14.52
CA LEU A 268 14.23 7.56 -14.66
C LEU A 268 14.86 7.89 -13.31
N ALA A 269 14.05 8.23 -12.30
CA ALA A 269 14.54 8.45 -10.95
C ALA A 269 15.13 7.17 -10.33
N VAL A 270 14.45 6.03 -10.46
CA VAL A 270 14.95 4.72 -9.98
C VAL A 270 16.21 4.29 -10.73
N ILE A 271 16.24 4.43 -12.06
CA ILE A 271 17.43 4.08 -12.86
C ILE A 271 18.60 5.00 -12.51
N GLY A 272 18.35 6.31 -12.39
CA GLY A 272 19.36 7.28 -11.96
C GLY A 272 19.91 6.98 -10.57
N LEU A 273 19.04 6.62 -9.62
CA LEU A 273 19.42 6.18 -8.28
C LEU A 273 20.25 4.89 -8.33
N THR A 274 19.90 3.94 -9.19
CA THR A 274 20.67 2.70 -9.40
C THR A 274 22.07 2.97 -9.94
N ILE A 275 22.18 3.83 -10.95
CA ILE A 275 23.46 4.25 -11.54
C ILE A 275 24.30 4.99 -10.49
N GLY A 276 23.69 5.92 -9.75
CA GLY A 276 24.36 6.66 -8.68
C GLY A 276 24.87 5.73 -7.56
N LYS A 277 24.05 4.75 -7.15
CA LYS A 277 24.45 3.75 -6.15
C LYS A 277 25.59 2.87 -6.65
N ALA A 278 25.50 2.32 -7.86
CA ALA A 278 26.58 1.53 -8.44
C ALA A 278 27.88 2.35 -8.52
N PHE A 279 27.78 3.61 -8.90
CA PHE A 279 28.95 4.48 -8.91
C PHE A 279 29.51 4.74 -7.49
N LEU A 280 28.70 5.13 -6.51
CA LEU A 280 29.20 5.48 -5.17
C LEU A 280 29.73 4.26 -4.39
N VAL A 281 29.06 3.12 -4.52
CA VAL A 281 29.39 1.89 -3.77
C VAL A 281 30.48 1.11 -4.50
N ASP A 282 30.36 0.89 -5.80
CA ASP A 282 31.33 0.05 -6.53
C ASP A 282 32.62 0.80 -6.83
N MET A 283 32.63 2.15 -6.86
CA MET A 283 33.87 2.94 -7.01
C MET A 283 34.74 2.88 -5.74
N ALA A 284 34.18 2.64 -4.57
CA ALA A 284 34.94 2.62 -3.31
C ALA A 284 36.05 1.54 -3.32
N GLU A 285 35.87 0.48 -4.11
CA GLU A 285 36.83 -0.62 -4.26
C GLU A 285 37.79 -0.45 -5.46
N LEU A 286 37.58 0.55 -6.34
CA LEU A 286 38.33 0.67 -7.59
C LEU A 286 39.56 1.59 -7.47
N THR A 287 40.74 1.06 -7.80
CA THR A 287 42.00 1.83 -7.90
C THR A 287 42.34 2.23 -9.35
N GLY A 288 42.94 3.41 -9.52
CA GLY A 288 43.63 3.80 -10.77
C GLY A 288 42.73 3.91 -12.01
N LEU A 289 42.99 3.06 -13.01
CA LEU A 289 42.36 3.09 -14.35
C LEU A 289 40.86 2.79 -14.32
N TRP A 290 40.44 1.82 -13.50
CA TRP A 290 39.03 1.42 -13.41
C TRP A 290 38.15 2.56 -12.91
N ARG A 291 38.69 3.42 -12.04
CA ARG A 291 38.00 4.61 -11.55
C ARG A 291 37.71 5.61 -12.68
N VAL A 292 38.70 5.84 -13.56
CA VAL A 292 38.55 6.73 -14.73
C VAL A 292 37.53 6.17 -15.72
N LEU A 293 37.59 4.86 -16.02
CA LEU A 293 36.63 4.20 -16.89
C LEU A 293 35.21 4.24 -16.30
N SER A 294 35.04 4.09 -14.99
CA SER A 294 33.74 4.22 -14.33
C SER A 294 33.17 5.65 -14.41
N PHE A 295 33.99 6.68 -14.28
CA PHE A 295 33.55 8.08 -14.50
C PHE A 295 33.10 8.31 -15.95
N LEU A 296 33.84 7.78 -16.93
CA LEU A 296 33.46 7.87 -18.34
C LEU A 296 32.15 7.11 -18.61
N GLY A 297 32.02 5.89 -18.07
CA GLY A 297 30.82 5.08 -18.17
C GLY A 297 29.60 5.75 -17.52
N LEU A 298 29.78 6.38 -16.36
CA LEU A 298 28.75 7.20 -15.71
C LEU A 298 28.32 8.36 -16.61
N GLY A 299 29.28 9.09 -17.18
CA GLY A 299 29.00 10.18 -18.12
C GLY A 299 28.14 9.72 -19.30
N LEU A 300 28.51 8.60 -19.93
CA LEU A 300 27.75 8.00 -21.02
C LEU A 300 26.36 7.52 -20.57
N ALA A 301 26.23 6.93 -19.39
CA ALA A 301 24.96 6.47 -18.84
C ALA A 301 24.01 7.65 -18.58
N LEU A 302 24.52 8.76 -18.03
CA LEU A 302 23.75 9.99 -17.81
C LEU A 302 23.32 10.64 -19.12
N ILE A 303 24.19 10.65 -20.14
CA ILE A 303 23.83 11.10 -21.49
C ILE A 303 22.71 10.23 -22.06
N GLY A 304 22.82 8.90 -21.94
CA GLY A 304 21.79 7.96 -22.36
C GLY A 304 20.46 8.18 -21.65
N LEU A 305 20.51 8.41 -20.32
CA LEU A 305 19.32 8.70 -19.52
C LEU A 305 18.67 10.03 -19.95
N GLY A 306 19.47 11.06 -20.21
CA GLY A 306 19.02 12.35 -20.75
C GLY A 306 18.38 12.22 -22.14
N TRP A 307 18.93 11.36 -22.99
CA TRP A 307 18.34 11.03 -24.29
C TRP A 307 16.97 10.34 -24.13
N VAL A 308 16.84 9.36 -23.24
CA VAL A 308 15.56 8.68 -22.94
C VAL A 308 14.53 9.69 -22.41
N TYR A 309 14.94 10.58 -21.50
CA TYR A 309 14.09 11.66 -20.98
C TYR A 309 13.55 12.54 -22.12
N ARG A 310 14.43 13.04 -22.99
CA ARG A 310 14.02 13.88 -24.12
C ARG A 310 13.11 13.14 -25.10
N ARG A 311 13.40 11.88 -25.41
CA ARG A 311 12.71 11.10 -26.45
C ARG A 311 11.33 10.61 -26.03
N PHE A 312 11.15 10.28 -24.75
CA PHE A 312 9.95 9.60 -24.27
C PHE A 312 9.17 10.42 -23.23
N VAL A 313 9.78 11.35 -22.51
CA VAL A 313 9.08 12.16 -21.50
C VAL A 313 8.56 13.47 -22.07
N VAL A 314 9.39 14.20 -22.83
CA VAL A 314 9.00 15.47 -23.44
C VAL A 314 8.21 15.22 -24.73
N VAL A 315 6.96 15.70 -24.79
CA VAL A 315 6.20 15.79 -26.04
C VAL A 315 6.54 17.13 -26.68
N PRO A 316 6.97 17.21 -27.96
CA PRO A 316 7.20 18.48 -28.62
C PRO A 316 5.91 19.30 -28.64
N VAL A 317 5.96 20.54 -28.16
CA VAL A 317 4.85 21.48 -28.34
C VAL A 317 4.77 21.77 -29.83
N ALA A 318 3.65 21.40 -30.47
CA ALA A 318 3.39 21.80 -31.84
C ALA A 318 3.30 23.34 -31.88
N GLU A 319 4.20 23.96 -32.64
CA GLU A 319 4.24 25.41 -32.82
C GLU A 319 2.93 25.85 -33.47
N ALA A 320 2.19 26.74 -32.79
CA ALA A 320 0.91 27.22 -33.30
C ALA A 320 1.14 27.97 -34.62
N PRO A 321 0.34 27.72 -35.68
CA PRO A 321 0.55 28.36 -36.97
C PRO A 321 0.48 29.89 -36.82
N PRO A 322 1.35 30.64 -37.54
CA PRO A 322 1.37 32.09 -37.46
C PRO A 322 0.00 32.66 -37.80
N ARG A 323 -0.49 33.58 -36.96
CA ARG A 323 -1.74 34.30 -37.22
C ARG A 323 -1.58 35.07 -38.54
N PRO A 324 -2.51 34.96 -39.50
CA PRO A 324 -2.50 35.81 -40.67
C PRO A 324 -2.62 37.27 -40.21
N VAL A 325 -1.76 38.12 -40.80
CA VAL A 325 -1.68 39.57 -40.58
C VAL A 325 -2.87 40.28 -41.22
#